data_AF-L1Q924-F1
#
_entry.id   AF-L1Q924-F1
#
_cell.length_a   1.000
_cell.length_b   1.000
_cell.length_c   1.000
_cell.angle_alpha   90.00
_cell.angle_beta   90.00
_cell.angle_gamma   90.00
#
_symmetry.space_group_name_H-M   'P 1'
#
loop_
_entity.id
_entity.type
_entity.pdbx_description
1 polymer ?
#
loop_
_entity_poly.entity_id
_entity_poly.type
_entity_poly.pdbx_seq_one_letter_code
_entity_poly.pdbx_strand_id
1 'polypeptide(L)'
;MSYAHSKNKDKKDSFKHISEYDKRELSLLNLQVKIALIYMISDIFLFEGTIESINLSCNKEKAYTNPFILLGQGQVLALIASVLISYVDFSRYDQLSKREDKRKKSIEPEYLISQASILTIILYVLNIIAVNEQYKASLIIDFLECDKKNINILYLQAYAFLIRFYGDYFWLRAILKSIDLIRSKYDKRIKNIYNPDIDAVIAAELYVIQRGVLYDIGCYTLVHLINEGSDINKELLLPAQNILVIADIFGVVANITVLGAFIKIYARNENEPVFGR
;
A
#
# COMPACT_ATOMS: atom_id res chain seq x y z
N MET A 1 19.91 63.83 21.65
CA MET A 1 18.61 63.12 21.68
C MET A 1 17.87 63.39 20.39
N SER A 2 17.73 62.37 19.55
CA SER A 2 16.56 62.13 18.67
C SER A 2 16.90 60.87 17.88
N TYR A 3 16.38 59.74 18.37
CA TYR A 3 16.47 58.45 17.72
C TYR A 3 15.67 58.49 16.41
N ALA A 4 16.36 58.46 15.27
CA ALA A 4 15.71 58.09 14.02
C ALA A 4 15.48 56.58 14.07
N HIS A 5 14.28 56.17 14.48
CA HIS A 5 13.81 54.79 14.39
C HIS A 5 14.03 54.29 12.96
N SER A 6 14.96 53.34 12.79
CA SER A 6 14.98 52.46 11.65
C SER A 6 13.62 51.78 11.59
N LYS A 7 12.78 52.17 10.63
CA LYS A 7 11.64 51.34 10.24
C LYS A 7 12.23 50.01 9.80
N ASN A 8 12.18 49.02 10.69
CA ASN A 8 12.26 47.63 10.32
C ASN A 8 11.27 47.46 9.17
N LYS A 9 11.81 47.31 7.95
CA LYS A 9 11.09 46.64 6.89
C LYS A 9 10.92 45.23 7.42
N ASP A 10 9.80 45.00 8.08
CA ASP A 10 9.24 43.67 8.23
C ASP A 10 9.17 43.11 6.82
N LYS A 11 10.18 42.32 6.47
CA LYS A 11 10.03 41.20 5.55
C LYS A 11 9.05 40.25 6.24
N LYS A 12 7.77 40.64 6.30
CA LYS A 12 6.69 39.67 6.29
C LYS A 12 6.82 39.01 4.95
N ASP A 13 7.53 37.88 4.96
CA ASP A 13 7.57 36.94 3.86
C ASP A 13 6.16 36.86 3.28
N SER A 14 6.02 37.33 2.05
CA SER A 14 4.78 37.32 1.30
C SER A 14 4.47 35.87 0.94
N PHE A 15 3.99 35.09 1.92
CA PHE A 15 3.23 33.90 1.61
C PHE A 15 2.00 34.38 0.85
N LYS A 16 2.03 34.18 -0.48
CA LYS A 16 0.83 34.29 -1.31
C LYS A 16 -0.27 33.47 -0.64
N HIS A 17 -1.49 34.01 -0.61
CA HIS A 17 -2.66 33.28 -0.14
C HIS A 17 -2.75 31.93 -0.89
N ILE A 18 -2.53 30.82 -0.18
CA ILE A 18 -2.73 29.47 -0.73
C ILE A 18 -4.23 29.29 -0.96
N SER A 19 -4.61 28.77 -2.14
CA SER A 19 -6.01 28.48 -2.45
C SER A 19 -6.60 27.47 -1.46
N GLU A 20 -7.89 27.59 -1.11
CA GLU A 20 -8.55 26.60 -0.24
C GLU A 20 -8.49 25.19 -0.82
N TYR A 21 -8.51 25.10 -2.15
CA TYR A 21 -8.30 23.84 -2.86
C TYR A 21 -6.92 23.24 -2.55
N ASP A 22 -5.83 24.00 -2.73
CA ASP A 22 -4.46 23.49 -2.52
C ASP A 22 -4.18 23.21 -1.04
N LYS A 23 -4.79 23.96 -0.11
CA LYS A 23 -4.73 23.64 1.33
C LYS A 23 -5.35 22.29 1.63
N ARG A 24 -6.51 21.99 1.04
CA ARG A 24 -7.18 20.69 1.22
C ARG A 24 -6.36 19.56 0.62
N GLU A 25 -5.84 19.74 -0.58
CA GLU A 25 -5.00 18.72 -1.24
C GLU A 25 -3.70 18.47 -0.47
N LEU A 26 -3.04 19.52 0.06
CA LEU A 26 -1.89 19.36 0.95
C LEU A 26 -2.25 18.61 2.25
N SER A 27 -3.44 18.84 2.80
CA SER A 27 -3.92 18.09 3.97
C SER A 27 -4.07 16.60 3.67
N LEU A 28 -4.67 16.26 2.52
CA LEU A 28 -4.83 14.88 2.07
C LEU A 28 -3.47 14.22 1.79
N LEU A 29 -2.55 14.91 1.12
CA LEU A 29 -1.18 14.42 0.88
C LEU A 29 -0.42 14.17 2.19
N ASN A 30 -0.54 15.07 3.18
CA ASN A 30 0.08 14.86 4.49
C ASN A 30 -0.50 13.65 5.22
N LEU A 31 -1.80 13.37 5.06
CA LEU A 31 -2.39 12.13 5.55
C LEU A 31 -1.83 10.92 4.80
N GLN A 32 -1.69 10.99 3.47
CA GLN A 32 -1.09 9.92 2.68
C GLN A 32 0.36 9.60 3.07
N VAL A 33 1.16 10.59 3.47
CA VAL A 33 2.51 10.34 4.01
C VAL A 33 2.44 9.39 5.22
N LYS A 34 1.53 9.65 6.15
CA LYS A 34 1.34 8.79 7.34
C LYS A 34 0.86 7.41 6.94
N ILE A 35 -0.05 7.32 5.98
CA ILE A 35 -0.57 6.05 5.48
C ILE A 35 0.54 5.22 4.82
N ALA A 36 1.39 5.82 3.98
CA ALA A 36 2.53 5.16 3.36
C ALA A 36 3.49 4.57 4.41
N LEU A 37 3.77 5.32 5.48
CA LEU A 37 4.59 4.81 6.59
C LEU A 37 3.92 3.63 7.32
N ILE A 38 2.60 3.64 7.50
CA ILE A 38 1.87 2.50 8.09
C ILE A 38 1.99 1.26 7.20
N TYR A 39 1.85 1.40 5.88
CA TYR A 39 2.05 0.27 4.97
C TYR A 39 3.49 -0.26 4.99
N MET A 40 4.50 0.63 4.98
CA MET A 40 5.89 0.20 5.10
C MET A 40 6.16 -0.56 6.41
N ILE A 41 5.58 -0.13 7.52
CA ILE A 41 5.66 -0.87 8.79
C ILE A 41 4.94 -2.21 8.68
N SER A 42 3.73 -2.24 8.11
CA SER A 42 3.00 -3.48 7.84
C SER A 42 3.86 -4.50 7.08
N ASP A 43 4.57 -4.06 6.05
CA ASP A 43 5.43 -4.94 5.25
C ASP A 43 6.63 -5.48 6.04
N ILE A 44 7.18 -4.72 6.98
CA ILE A 44 8.22 -5.22 7.90
C ILE A 44 7.67 -6.37 8.74
N PHE A 45 6.49 -6.22 9.35
CA PHE A 45 5.86 -7.30 10.13
C PHE A 45 5.56 -8.55 9.28
N LEU A 46 5.11 -8.37 8.03
CA LEU A 46 4.84 -9.47 7.12
C LEU A 46 6.11 -10.19 6.70
N PHE A 47 7.18 -9.44 6.40
CA PHE A 47 8.48 -9.98 6.09
C PHE A 47 9.06 -10.75 7.28
N GLU A 48 9.13 -10.14 8.46
CA GLU A 48 9.66 -10.75 9.68
C GLU A 48 8.86 -12.01 10.07
N GLY A 49 7.53 -11.95 10.02
CA GLY A 49 6.69 -13.12 10.25
C GLY A 49 7.00 -14.27 9.31
N THR A 50 7.29 -13.99 8.04
CA THR A 50 7.67 -15.01 7.06
C THR A 50 9.07 -15.57 7.32
N ILE A 51 10.03 -14.72 7.70
CA ILE A 51 11.37 -15.18 8.10
C ILE A 51 11.30 -16.06 9.35
N GLU A 52 10.46 -15.69 10.33
CA GLU A 52 10.22 -16.52 11.51
C GLU A 52 9.54 -17.85 11.16
N SER A 53 8.64 -17.90 10.17
CA SER A 53 8.13 -19.17 9.64
C SER A 53 9.23 -20.06 9.07
N ILE A 54 10.21 -19.50 8.35
CA ILE A 54 11.37 -20.24 7.83
C ILE A 54 12.22 -20.75 8.98
N ASN A 55 12.52 -19.88 9.96
CA ASN A 55 13.31 -20.24 11.13
C ASN A 55 12.64 -21.35 11.95
N LEU A 56 11.33 -21.27 12.18
CA LEU A 56 10.56 -22.28 12.89
C LEU A 56 10.54 -23.61 12.14
N SER A 57 10.39 -23.58 10.81
CA SER A 57 10.38 -24.79 9.98
C SER A 57 11.65 -25.62 10.21
N CYS A 58 12.82 -24.99 10.18
CA CYS A 58 14.11 -25.70 10.19
C CYS A 58 14.89 -25.67 11.52
N ASN A 59 14.53 -24.77 12.45
CA ASN A 59 15.19 -24.61 13.75
C ASN A 59 14.12 -24.33 14.84
N LYS A 60 13.39 -25.37 15.24
CA LYS A 60 12.29 -25.30 16.21
C LYS A 60 12.66 -24.66 17.56
N GLU A 61 13.94 -24.69 17.95
CA GLU A 61 14.44 -24.10 19.20
C GLU A 61 14.71 -22.59 19.14
N LYS A 62 14.59 -21.92 17.97
CA LYS A 62 14.96 -20.50 17.77
C LYS A 62 13.80 -19.52 17.60
N ALA A 63 12.55 -19.98 17.47
CA ALA A 63 11.43 -19.05 17.31
C ALA A 63 11.05 -18.44 18.67
N TYR A 64 11.26 -17.13 18.81
CA TYR A 64 10.88 -16.40 20.03
C TYR A 64 9.36 -16.15 20.13
N THR A 65 8.63 -16.27 19.01
CA THR A 65 7.19 -15.98 18.92
C THR A 65 6.56 -16.77 17.78
N ASN A 66 5.27 -17.10 17.89
CA ASN A 66 4.55 -17.75 16.79
C ASN A 66 4.49 -16.79 15.57
N PRO A 67 5.00 -17.17 14.40
CA PRO A 67 5.13 -16.27 13.24
C PRO A 67 3.80 -15.70 12.76
N PHE A 68 2.70 -16.44 12.94
CA PHE A 68 1.37 -15.99 12.54
C PHE A 68 0.87 -14.77 13.33
N ILE A 69 1.44 -14.49 14.51
CA ILE A 69 1.16 -13.26 15.26
C ILE A 69 1.70 -12.04 14.50
N LEU A 70 2.95 -12.11 14.04
CA LEU A 70 3.56 -11.03 13.26
C LEU A 70 2.85 -10.84 11.92
N LEU A 71 2.55 -11.95 11.24
CA LEU A 71 1.77 -11.91 9.99
C LEU A 71 0.41 -11.24 10.24
N GLY A 72 -0.30 -11.60 11.31
CA GLY A 72 -1.59 -11.03 11.67
C GLY A 72 -1.51 -9.52 11.95
N GLN A 73 -0.51 -9.09 12.72
CA GLN A 73 -0.26 -7.66 12.99
C GLN A 73 0.03 -6.88 11.69
N GLY A 74 0.83 -7.47 10.79
CA GLY A 74 1.09 -6.93 9.47
C GLY A 74 -0.19 -6.72 8.67
N GLN A 75 -1.06 -7.73 8.59
CA GLN A 75 -2.33 -7.62 7.86
C GLN A 75 -3.29 -6.58 8.48
N VAL A 76 -3.35 -6.47 9.81
CA VAL A 76 -4.15 -5.46 10.51
C VAL A 76 -3.67 -4.04 10.19
N LEU A 77 -2.36 -3.80 10.20
CA LEU A 77 -1.80 -2.50 9.84
C LEU A 77 -2.10 -2.16 8.37
N ALA A 78 -2.00 -3.13 7.47
CA ALA A 78 -2.37 -2.94 6.07
C ALA A 78 -3.86 -2.60 5.90
N LEU A 79 -4.75 -3.25 6.66
CA LEU A 79 -6.18 -2.93 6.64
C LEU A 79 -6.44 -1.50 7.12
N ILE A 80 -5.81 -1.08 8.23
CA ILE A 80 -5.95 0.29 8.76
C ILE A 80 -5.51 1.31 7.71
N ALA A 81 -4.34 1.10 7.09
CA ALA A 81 -3.86 1.95 6.01
C ALA A 81 -4.82 1.97 4.81
N SER A 82 -5.41 0.83 4.46
CA SER A 82 -6.36 0.68 3.36
C SER A 82 -7.68 1.43 3.60
N VAL A 83 -8.19 1.43 4.82
CA VAL A 83 -9.36 2.23 5.20
C VAL A 83 -9.05 3.73 5.11
N LEU A 84 -7.87 4.14 5.58
CA LEU A 84 -7.46 5.54 5.56
C LEU A 84 -7.20 6.06 4.14
N ILE A 85 -6.58 5.26 3.26
CA ILE A 85 -6.37 5.66 1.86
C ILE A 85 -7.69 5.72 1.10
N SER A 86 -8.62 4.80 1.37
CA SER A 86 -9.96 4.85 0.77
C SER A 86 -10.67 6.17 1.10
N TYR A 87 -10.57 6.67 2.34
CA TYR A 87 -11.09 8.00 2.68
C TYR A 87 -10.48 9.12 1.84
N VAL A 88 -9.17 9.07 1.58
CA VAL A 88 -8.49 10.06 0.72
C VAL A 88 -8.98 9.95 -0.72
N ASP A 89 -9.07 8.74 -1.26
CA ASP A 89 -9.46 8.49 -2.64
C ASP A 89 -10.90 8.96 -2.92
N PHE A 90 -11.84 8.61 -2.03
CA PHE A 90 -13.21 9.09 -2.10
C PHE A 90 -13.31 10.61 -1.92
N SER A 91 -12.51 11.21 -1.04
CA SER A 91 -12.48 12.66 -0.85
C SER A 91 -12.03 13.39 -2.12
N ARG A 92 -11.01 12.85 -2.80
CA ARG A 92 -10.52 13.40 -4.07
C ARG A 92 -11.54 13.23 -5.20
N TYR A 93 -12.15 12.06 -5.31
CA TYR A 93 -13.19 11.79 -6.31
C TYR A 93 -14.39 12.74 -6.15
N ASP A 94 -14.91 12.89 -4.92
CA ASP A 94 -16.01 13.81 -4.60
C ASP A 94 -15.64 15.27 -4.98
N GLN A 95 -14.43 15.70 -4.63
CA GLN A 95 -13.96 17.05 -4.95
C GLN A 95 -13.84 17.31 -6.46
N LEU A 96 -13.39 16.33 -7.24
CA LEU A 96 -13.28 16.45 -8.70
C LEU A 96 -14.64 16.40 -9.40
N SER A 97 -15.56 15.55 -8.92
CA SER A 97 -16.91 15.42 -9.50
C SER A 97 -17.76 16.69 -9.35
N LYS A 98 -17.50 17.51 -8.33
CA LYS A 98 -18.21 18.77 -8.04
C LYS A 98 -17.69 19.99 -8.82
N ARG A 99 -16.63 19.86 -9.63
CA ARG A 99 -16.10 20.98 -10.44
C ARG A 99 -17.03 21.26 -11.63
N GLU A 100 -17.57 22.48 -11.71
CA GLU A 100 -18.52 22.91 -12.75
C GLU A 100 -17.88 23.14 -14.15
N ASP A 101 -16.55 23.10 -14.26
CA ASP A 101 -15.87 23.59 -15.46
C ASP A 101 -15.78 22.55 -16.60
N LYS A 102 -16.25 22.97 -17.78
CA LYS A 102 -16.51 22.19 -19.01
C LYS A 102 -15.26 21.80 -19.81
N ARG A 103 -14.08 21.69 -19.20
CA ARG A 103 -12.96 20.98 -19.83
C ARG A 103 -13.08 19.51 -19.46
N LYS A 104 -13.82 18.75 -20.28
CA LYS A 104 -14.09 17.29 -20.18
C LYS A 104 -12.82 16.46 -19.91
N LYS A 105 -12.28 16.48 -18.70
CA LYS A 105 -11.28 15.51 -18.26
C LYS A 105 -12.04 14.41 -17.54
N SER A 106 -11.91 13.18 -18.03
CA SER A 106 -12.70 12.07 -17.50
C SER A 106 -12.29 11.80 -16.05
N ILE A 107 -13.21 11.79 -15.10
CA ILE A 107 -12.93 11.43 -13.69
C ILE A 107 -12.80 9.90 -13.49
N GLU A 108 -12.74 9.16 -14.60
CA GLU A 108 -12.68 7.70 -14.61
C GLU A 108 -11.46 7.16 -13.85
N PRO A 109 -10.23 7.70 -13.98
CA PRO A 109 -9.10 7.18 -13.20
C PRO A 109 -9.34 7.29 -11.69
N GLU A 110 -9.86 8.42 -11.21
CA GLU A 110 -10.13 8.64 -9.79
C GLU A 110 -11.30 7.78 -9.28
N TYR A 111 -12.30 7.52 -10.14
CA TYR A 111 -13.34 6.54 -9.87
C TYR A 111 -12.76 5.13 -9.74
N LEU A 112 -11.90 4.71 -10.68
CA LEU A 112 -11.26 3.39 -10.67
C LEU A 112 -10.38 3.20 -9.43
N ILE A 113 -9.60 4.21 -9.04
CA ILE A 113 -8.80 4.19 -7.80
C ILE A 113 -9.71 4.01 -6.58
N SER A 114 -10.82 4.75 -6.51
CA SER A 114 -11.79 4.63 -5.41
C SER A 114 -12.39 3.22 -5.33
N GLN A 115 -12.77 2.62 -6.46
CA GLN A 115 -13.25 1.22 -6.48
C GLN A 115 -12.17 0.23 -6.04
N ALA A 116 -10.94 0.39 -6.53
CA ALA A 116 -9.82 -0.47 -6.15
C ALA A 116 -9.48 -0.38 -4.65
N SER A 117 -9.68 0.79 -4.02
CA SER A 117 -9.51 0.93 -2.56
C SER A 117 -10.47 0.04 -1.76
N ILE A 118 -11.72 -0.13 -2.22
CA ILE A 118 -12.68 -1.05 -1.61
C ILE A 118 -12.20 -2.50 -1.74
N LEU A 119 -11.75 -2.90 -2.93
CA LEU A 119 -11.23 -4.25 -3.16
C LEU A 119 -9.99 -4.52 -2.30
N THR A 120 -9.15 -3.52 -2.09
CA THR A 120 -7.96 -3.59 -1.23
C THR A 120 -8.36 -3.78 0.25
N ILE A 121 -9.43 -3.12 0.71
CA ILE A 121 -9.99 -3.36 2.05
C ILE A 121 -10.47 -4.81 2.17
N ILE A 122 -11.23 -5.32 1.20
CA ILE A 122 -11.73 -6.69 1.19
C ILE A 122 -10.56 -7.69 1.25
N LEU A 123 -9.52 -7.48 0.43
CA LEU A 123 -8.28 -8.26 0.46
C LEU A 123 -7.72 -8.38 1.88
N TYR A 124 -7.50 -7.25 2.57
CA TYR A 124 -6.87 -7.31 3.90
C TYR A 124 -7.78 -7.84 4.99
N VAL A 125 -9.10 -7.63 4.90
CA VAL A 125 -10.07 -8.30 5.79
C VAL A 125 -9.96 -9.82 5.65
N LEU A 126 -9.94 -10.33 4.43
CA LEU A 126 -9.84 -11.77 4.17
C LEU A 126 -8.49 -12.33 4.61
N ASN A 127 -7.38 -11.62 4.37
CA ASN A 127 -6.07 -12.04 4.85
C ASN A 127 -5.99 -12.13 6.38
N ILE A 128 -6.59 -11.19 7.11
CA ILE A 128 -6.65 -11.26 8.58
C ILE A 128 -7.40 -12.51 9.03
N ILE A 129 -8.55 -12.81 8.41
CA ILE A 129 -9.34 -14.00 8.72
C ILE A 129 -8.48 -15.25 8.49
N ALA A 130 -7.85 -15.36 7.31
CA ALA A 130 -7.07 -16.54 6.98
C ALA A 130 -5.84 -16.74 7.88
N VAL A 131 -5.09 -15.68 8.16
CA VAL A 131 -3.92 -15.75 9.06
C VAL A 131 -4.35 -16.11 10.49
N ASN A 132 -5.51 -15.64 10.95
CA ASN A 132 -6.05 -16.04 12.25
C ASN A 132 -6.41 -17.53 12.29
N GLU A 133 -6.98 -18.08 11.22
CA GLU A 133 -7.25 -19.52 11.14
C GLU A 133 -5.95 -20.34 11.07
N GLN A 134 -4.94 -19.87 10.32
CA GLN A 134 -3.60 -20.49 10.33
C GLN A 134 -2.95 -20.45 11.71
N TYR A 135 -3.08 -19.34 12.43
CA TYR A 135 -2.62 -19.24 13.82
C TYR A 135 -3.30 -20.28 14.70
N LYS A 136 -4.63 -20.40 14.65
CA LYS A 136 -5.36 -21.42 15.43
C LYS A 136 -4.90 -22.83 15.09
N ALA A 137 -4.75 -23.14 13.80
CA ALA A 137 -4.25 -24.44 13.34
C ALA A 137 -2.83 -24.72 13.85
N SER A 138 -1.96 -23.70 13.90
CA SER A 138 -0.57 -23.83 14.37
C SER A 138 -0.45 -24.17 15.86
N LEU A 139 -1.52 -23.98 16.65
CA LEU A 139 -1.58 -24.39 18.04
C LEU A 139 -1.93 -25.89 18.20
N ILE A 140 -2.43 -26.52 17.14
CA ILE A 140 -2.92 -27.91 17.14
C ILE A 140 -1.96 -28.81 16.38
N ILE A 141 -1.51 -28.37 15.21
CA ILE A 141 -0.64 -29.12 14.31
C ILE A 141 0.61 -28.32 13.95
N ASP A 142 1.71 -29.04 13.76
CA ASP A 142 2.90 -28.49 13.14
C ASP A 142 2.85 -28.74 11.63
N PHE A 143 2.50 -27.69 10.87
CA PHE A 143 2.37 -27.75 9.41
C PHE A 143 3.50 -27.02 8.67
N LEU A 144 4.51 -26.55 9.41
CA LEU A 144 5.68 -25.87 8.83
C LEU A 144 6.80 -26.89 8.65
N GLU A 145 6.89 -27.46 7.45
CA GLU A 145 7.83 -28.53 7.13
C GLU A 145 9.20 -27.98 6.69
N CYS A 146 10.29 -28.53 7.23
CA CYS A 146 11.65 -28.23 6.76
C CYS A 146 12.02 -29.07 5.52
N ASP A 147 11.31 -28.84 4.42
CA ASP A 147 11.71 -29.33 3.12
C ASP A 147 12.05 -28.15 2.18
N LYS A 148 12.91 -28.43 1.21
CA LYS A 148 13.43 -27.41 0.29
C LYS A 148 12.32 -26.67 -0.47
N LYS A 149 11.21 -27.33 -0.80
CA LYS A 149 10.12 -26.76 -1.58
C LYS A 149 9.34 -25.75 -0.73
N ASN A 150 8.96 -26.12 0.48
CA ASN A 150 8.25 -25.22 1.40
C ASN A 150 9.11 -24.04 1.83
N ILE A 151 10.40 -24.25 2.10
CA ILE A 151 11.34 -23.16 2.40
C ILE A 151 11.45 -22.17 1.23
N ASN A 152 11.57 -22.68 0.00
CA ASN A 152 11.63 -21.81 -1.19
C ASN A 152 10.36 -20.97 -1.37
N ILE A 153 9.19 -21.54 -1.08
CA ILE A 153 7.91 -20.83 -1.15
C ILE A 153 7.88 -19.70 -0.13
N LEU A 154 8.29 -19.97 1.12
CA LEU A 154 8.37 -18.94 2.15
C LEU A 154 9.39 -17.84 1.79
N TYR A 155 10.53 -18.19 1.17
CA TYR A 155 11.46 -17.18 0.66
C TYR A 155 10.83 -16.32 -0.43
N LEU A 156 10.11 -16.90 -1.39
CA LEU A 156 9.40 -16.14 -2.43
C LEU A 156 8.35 -15.22 -1.82
N GLN A 157 7.62 -15.68 -0.80
CA GLN A 157 6.67 -14.87 -0.06
C GLN A 157 7.37 -13.69 0.66
N ALA A 158 8.51 -13.93 1.30
CA ALA A 158 9.30 -12.87 1.94
C ALA A 158 9.79 -11.83 0.90
N TYR A 159 10.29 -12.28 -0.26
CA TYR A 159 10.66 -11.38 -1.35
C TYR A 159 9.47 -10.60 -1.90
N ALA A 160 8.28 -11.20 -1.97
CA ALA A 160 7.08 -10.47 -2.36
C ALA A 160 6.80 -9.31 -1.38
N PHE A 161 6.88 -9.53 -0.07
CA PHE A 161 6.72 -8.44 0.91
C PHE A 161 7.82 -7.36 0.79
N LEU A 162 9.05 -7.74 0.45
CA LEU A 162 10.11 -6.77 0.17
C LEU A 162 9.83 -5.93 -1.08
N ILE A 163 9.29 -6.54 -2.15
CA ILE A 163 8.85 -5.83 -3.36
C ILE A 163 7.75 -4.83 -3.00
N ARG A 164 6.78 -5.22 -2.15
CA ARG A 164 5.73 -4.31 -1.68
C ARG A 164 6.30 -3.11 -0.93
N PHE A 165 7.26 -3.35 -0.04
CA PHE A 165 7.92 -2.30 0.73
C PHE A 165 8.58 -1.27 -0.18
N TYR A 166 9.24 -1.72 -1.26
CA TYR A 166 9.77 -0.80 -2.27
C TYR A 166 8.67 -0.08 -3.05
N GLY A 167 7.55 -0.74 -3.35
CA GLY A 167 6.36 -0.09 -3.89
C GLY A 167 5.89 1.06 -3.00
N ASP A 168 5.75 0.83 -1.69
CA ASP A 168 5.36 1.85 -0.73
C ASP A 168 6.39 2.98 -0.61
N TYR A 169 7.67 2.66 -0.71
CA TYR A 169 8.73 3.66 -0.78
C TYR A 169 8.60 4.57 -2.01
N PHE A 170 8.35 4.00 -3.19
CA PHE A 170 8.09 4.80 -4.40
C PHE A 170 6.80 5.62 -4.27
N TRP A 171 5.75 5.04 -3.68
CA TRP A 171 4.51 5.77 -3.41
C TRP A 171 4.72 6.96 -2.47
N LEU A 172 5.51 6.78 -1.40
CA LEU A 172 5.92 7.86 -0.50
C LEU A 172 6.67 8.97 -1.26
N ARG A 173 7.61 8.60 -2.14
CA ARG A 173 8.33 9.58 -2.98
C ARG A 173 7.37 10.35 -3.90
N ALA A 174 6.41 9.67 -4.51
CA ALA A 174 5.37 10.31 -5.32
C ALA A 174 4.57 11.34 -4.50
N ILE A 175 4.15 10.98 -3.30
CA ILE A 175 3.42 11.88 -2.38
C ILE A 175 4.26 13.12 -2.03
N LEU A 176 5.53 12.93 -1.65
CA LEU A 176 6.42 14.03 -1.29
C LEU A 176 6.70 14.97 -2.47
N LYS A 177 6.97 14.42 -3.66
CA LYS A 177 7.12 15.21 -4.90
C LYS A 177 5.86 16.01 -5.22
N SER A 178 4.69 15.46 -4.93
CA SER A 178 3.40 16.14 -5.14
C SER A 178 3.19 17.30 -4.16
N ILE A 179 3.60 17.14 -2.90
CA ILE A 179 3.62 18.23 -1.93
C ILE A 179 4.52 19.37 -2.43
N ASP A 180 5.73 19.06 -2.87
CA ASP A 180 6.67 20.05 -3.39
C ASP A 180 6.13 20.76 -4.64
N LEU A 181 5.45 20.03 -5.53
CA LEU A 181 4.79 20.62 -6.68
C LEU A 181 3.74 21.65 -6.26
N ILE A 182 2.82 21.32 -5.35
CA ILE A 182 1.81 22.30 -4.90
C ILE A 182 2.48 23.50 -4.24
N ARG A 183 3.45 23.26 -3.36
CA ARG A 183 4.15 24.34 -2.65
C ARG A 183 4.91 25.26 -3.60
N SER A 184 5.45 24.75 -4.69
CA SER A 184 6.19 25.54 -5.68
C SER A 184 5.34 26.61 -6.36
N LYS A 185 4.01 26.43 -6.44
CA LYS A 185 3.06 27.45 -6.92
C LYS A 185 3.13 28.74 -6.08
N TYR A 186 3.54 28.62 -4.81
CA TYR A 186 3.52 29.67 -3.80
C TYR A 186 4.90 30.08 -3.29
N ASP A 187 5.87 29.16 -3.26
CA ASP A 187 7.25 29.39 -2.82
C ASP A 187 8.26 29.21 -3.96
N LYS A 188 8.73 30.33 -4.51
CA LYS A 188 9.72 30.36 -5.62
C LYS A 188 11.11 29.84 -5.24
N ARG A 189 11.38 29.53 -3.96
CA ARG A 189 12.65 28.92 -3.53
C ARG A 189 12.74 27.44 -3.89
N ILE A 190 11.61 26.78 -4.14
CA ILE A 190 11.54 25.39 -4.61
C ILE A 190 11.89 25.38 -6.11
N LYS A 191 13.11 24.96 -6.45
CA LYS A 191 13.62 24.99 -7.83
C LYS A 191 13.52 23.65 -8.57
N ASN A 192 13.60 22.54 -7.84
CA ASN A 192 13.63 21.20 -8.41
C ASN A 192 12.28 20.53 -8.21
N ILE A 193 11.39 20.72 -9.19
CA ILE A 193 10.07 20.07 -9.24
C ILE A 193 10.21 18.82 -10.10
N TYR A 194 9.96 17.66 -9.51
CA TYR A 194 9.97 16.39 -10.22
C TYR A 194 8.54 15.93 -10.48
N ASN A 195 8.33 15.23 -11.60
CA ASN A 195 7.04 14.60 -11.87
C ASN A 195 6.78 13.47 -10.84
N PRO A 196 5.76 13.58 -9.97
CA PRO A 196 5.44 12.54 -8.99
C PRO A 196 4.88 11.27 -9.65
N ASP A 197 4.33 11.36 -10.86
CA ASP A 197 3.61 10.28 -11.53
C ASP A 197 4.53 9.13 -11.91
N ILE A 198 5.79 9.44 -12.20
CA ILE A 198 6.82 8.42 -12.50
C ILE A 198 6.94 7.46 -11.32
N ASP A 199 7.09 8.00 -10.11
CA ASP A 199 7.20 7.15 -8.91
C ASP A 199 5.87 6.46 -8.60
N ALA A 200 4.72 7.10 -8.87
CA ALA A 200 3.40 6.49 -8.66
C ALA A 200 3.16 5.27 -9.58
N VAL A 201 3.55 5.36 -10.85
CA VAL A 201 3.45 4.25 -11.81
C VAL A 201 4.39 3.12 -11.39
N ILE A 202 5.65 3.42 -11.04
CA ILE A 202 6.60 2.41 -10.55
C ILE A 202 6.04 1.70 -9.31
N ALA A 203 5.47 2.44 -8.36
CA ALA A 203 4.83 1.84 -7.18
C ALA A 203 3.71 0.87 -7.57
N ALA A 204 2.81 1.27 -8.47
CA ALA A 204 1.71 0.43 -8.93
C ALA A 204 2.18 -0.83 -9.68
N GLU A 205 3.23 -0.74 -10.50
CA GLU A 205 3.85 -1.90 -11.15
C GLU A 205 4.39 -2.89 -10.11
N LEU A 206 5.09 -2.41 -9.09
CA LEU A 206 5.61 -3.26 -8.01
C LEU A 206 4.48 -3.94 -7.24
N TYR A 207 3.37 -3.24 -6.97
CA TYR A 207 2.20 -3.85 -6.32
C TYR A 207 1.54 -4.95 -7.18
N VAL A 208 1.49 -4.79 -8.50
CA VAL A 208 0.97 -5.84 -9.41
C VAL A 208 1.88 -7.06 -9.38
N ILE A 209 3.20 -6.87 -9.53
CA ILE A 209 4.18 -7.96 -9.50
C ILE A 209 4.09 -8.73 -8.19
N GLN A 210 4.15 -8.01 -7.07
CA GLN A 210 4.10 -8.57 -5.74
C GLN A 210 2.85 -9.42 -5.51
N ARG A 211 1.68 -8.90 -5.89
CA ARG A 211 0.42 -9.57 -5.66
C ARG A 211 0.23 -10.77 -6.58
N GLY A 212 0.73 -10.70 -7.81
CA GLY A 212 0.80 -11.86 -8.71
C GLY A 212 1.61 -13.00 -8.11
N VAL A 213 2.78 -12.71 -7.53
CA VAL A 213 3.61 -13.72 -6.85
C VAL A 213 2.86 -14.35 -5.66
N LEU A 214 2.19 -13.54 -4.82
CA LEU A 214 1.41 -14.07 -3.69
C LEU A 214 0.25 -14.95 -4.16
N TYR A 215 -0.45 -14.54 -5.22
CA TYR A 215 -1.52 -15.34 -5.82
C TYR A 215 -1.01 -16.70 -6.29
N ASP A 216 0.11 -16.73 -7.02
CA ASP A 216 0.71 -17.97 -7.52
C ASP A 216 1.13 -18.89 -6.36
N ILE A 217 1.74 -18.33 -5.31
CA ILE A 217 2.06 -19.05 -4.07
C ILE A 217 0.79 -19.61 -3.43
N GLY A 218 -0.25 -18.79 -3.29
CA GLY A 218 -1.52 -19.18 -2.68
C GLY A 218 -2.18 -20.36 -3.40
N CYS A 219 -2.26 -20.28 -4.74
CA CYS A 219 -2.79 -21.34 -5.59
C CYS A 219 -1.95 -22.61 -5.49
N TYR A 220 -0.62 -22.49 -5.57
CA TYR A 220 0.29 -23.60 -5.46
C TYR A 220 0.10 -24.34 -4.11
N THR A 221 0.11 -23.59 -3.00
CA THR A 221 -0.03 -24.16 -1.65
C THR A 221 -1.40 -24.79 -1.44
N LEU A 222 -2.47 -24.21 -2.00
CA LEU A 222 -3.81 -24.79 -1.97
C LEU A 222 -3.86 -26.14 -2.67
N VAL A 223 -3.36 -26.21 -3.91
CA VAL A 223 -3.36 -27.44 -4.71
C VAL A 223 -2.53 -28.53 -4.02
N HIS A 224 -1.37 -28.16 -3.48
CA HIS A 224 -0.54 -29.08 -2.72
C HIS A 224 -1.27 -29.61 -1.48
N LEU A 225 -1.92 -28.74 -0.69
CA LEU A 225 -2.70 -29.17 0.48
C LEU A 225 -3.85 -30.12 0.11
N ILE A 226 -4.56 -29.87 -0.99
CA ILE A 226 -5.65 -30.75 -1.47
C ILE A 226 -5.13 -32.12 -1.87
N ASN A 227 -4.01 -32.17 -2.60
CA ASN A 227 -3.52 -33.41 -3.19
C ASN A 227 -2.66 -34.23 -2.22
N GLU A 228 -1.83 -33.56 -1.42
CA GLU A 228 -0.75 -34.18 -0.64
C GLU A 228 -0.93 -34.00 0.87
N GLY A 229 -1.84 -33.13 1.32
CA GLY A 229 -2.10 -32.91 2.74
C GLY A 229 -2.74 -34.12 3.44
N SER A 230 -2.39 -34.31 4.71
CA SER A 230 -3.08 -35.24 5.60
C SER A 230 -4.52 -34.80 5.85
N ASP A 231 -5.39 -35.72 6.29
CA ASP A 231 -6.80 -35.39 6.55
C ASP A 231 -6.95 -34.29 7.62
N ILE A 232 -6.14 -34.33 8.68
CA ILE A 232 -6.14 -33.30 9.71
C ILE A 232 -5.61 -31.95 9.20
N ASN A 233 -4.57 -31.94 8.35
CA ASN A 233 -4.09 -30.71 7.73
C ASN A 233 -5.16 -30.10 6.83
N LYS A 234 -5.86 -30.94 6.06
CA LYS A 234 -6.96 -30.51 5.19
C LYS A 234 -8.10 -29.91 5.99
N GLU A 235 -8.54 -30.59 7.04
CA GLU A 235 -9.62 -30.13 7.92
C GLU A 235 -9.32 -28.75 8.50
N LEU A 236 -8.09 -28.53 8.98
CA LEU A 236 -7.72 -27.32 9.70
C LEU A 236 -7.26 -26.16 8.78
N LEU A 237 -6.64 -26.45 7.63
CA LEU A 237 -5.98 -25.42 6.80
C LEU A 237 -6.69 -25.11 5.48
N LEU A 238 -7.52 -26.00 4.93
CA LEU A 238 -8.21 -25.73 3.66
C LEU A 238 -9.09 -24.48 3.70
N PRO A 239 -9.87 -24.20 4.78
CA PRO A 239 -10.65 -22.98 4.85
C PRO A 239 -9.78 -21.72 4.75
N ALA A 240 -8.68 -21.67 5.52
CA ALA A 240 -7.75 -20.56 5.52
C ALA A 240 -7.09 -20.38 4.14
N GLN A 241 -6.63 -21.47 3.54
CA GLN A 241 -5.91 -21.43 2.26
C GLN A 241 -6.82 -21.02 1.10
N ASN A 242 -8.08 -21.44 1.10
CA ASN A 242 -9.08 -20.97 0.14
C ASN A 242 -9.35 -19.46 0.29
N ILE A 243 -9.46 -18.97 1.53
CA ILE A 243 -9.68 -17.55 1.80
C ILE A 243 -8.49 -16.71 1.31
N LEU A 244 -7.25 -17.16 1.52
CA LEU A 244 -6.06 -16.47 1.00
C LEU A 244 -6.08 -16.35 -0.53
N VAL A 245 -6.38 -17.42 -1.25
CA VAL A 245 -6.46 -17.38 -2.72
C VAL A 245 -7.53 -16.39 -3.19
N ILE A 246 -8.70 -16.39 -2.56
CA ILE A 246 -9.77 -15.44 -2.87
C ILE A 246 -9.33 -14.00 -2.58
N ALA A 247 -8.66 -13.78 -1.44
CA ALA A 247 -8.13 -12.49 -1.06
C ALA A 247 -7.14 -11.97 -2.12
N ASP A 248 -6.21 -12.82 -2.57
CA ASP A 248 -5.22 -12.44 -3.57
C ASP A 248 -5.84 -12.18 -4.94
N ILE A 249 -6.93 -12.84 -5.32
CA ILE A 249 -7.71 -12.48 -6.53
C ILE A 249 -8.20 -11.03 -6.43
N PHE A 250 -8.82 -10.65 -5.31
CA PHE A 250 -9.24 -9.26 -5.11
C PHE A 250 -8.06 -8.29 -5.16
N GLY A 251 -6.92 -8.67 -4.57
CA GLY A 251 -5.70 -7.88 -4.62
C GLY A 251 -5.16 -7.68 -6.03
N VAL A 252 -5.10 -8.74 -6.84
CA VAL A 252 -4.63 -8.67 -8.24
C VAL A 252 -5.52 -7.71 -9.03
N VAL A 253 -6.84 -7.88 -8.94
CA VAL A 253 -7.81 -7.02 -9.65
C VAL A 253 -7.68 -5.56 -9.18
N ALA A 254 -7.55 -5.32 -7.88
CA ALA A 254 -7.35 -3.99 -7.33
C ALA A 254 -6.08 -3.33 -7.89
N ASN A 255 -4.94 -4.01 -7.82
CA ASN A 255 -3.65 -3.46 -8.23
C ASN A 255 -3.56 -3.19 -9.73
N ILE A 256 -4.12 -4.08 -10.58
CA ILE A 256 -4.21 -3.85 -12.02
C ILE A 256 -5.10 -2.64 -12.32
N THR A 257 -6.20 -2.49 -11.60
CA THR A 257 -7.12 -1.35 -11.76
C THR A 257 -6.43 -0.03 -11.41
N VAL A 258 -5.68 0.02 -10.31
CA VAL A 258 -4.88 1.20 -9.92
C VAL A 258 -3.80 1.50 -10.95
N LEU A 259 -3.06 0.49 -11.43
CA LEU A 259 -2.03 0.69 -12.46
C LEU A 259 -2.63 1.29 -13.73
N GLY A 260 -3.75 0.73 -14.22
CA GLY A 260 -4.45 1.27 -15.38
C GLY A 260 -4.92 2.72 -15.18
N ALA A 261 -5.37 3.07 -13.96
CA ALA A 261 -5.72 4.45 -13.62
C ALA A 261 -4.51 5.38 -13.61
N PHE A 262 -3.40 4.99 -12.98
CA PHE A 262 -2.18 5.80 -12.93
C PHE A 262 -1.56 6.00 -14.32
N ILE A 263 -1.53 4.98 -15.18
CA ILE A 263 -1.09 5.13 -16.57
C ILE A 263 -1.99 6.14 -17.31
N LYS A 264 -3.32 6.05 -17.15
CA LYS A 264 -4.26 7.02 -17.75
C LYS A 264 -4.03 8.45 -17.24
N ILE A 265 -3.66 8.63 -15.97
CA ILE A 265 -3.35 9.96 -15.43
C ILE A 265 -2.01 10.47 -15.96
N TYR A 266 -0.96 9.65 -15.91
CA TYR A 266 0.37 9.97 -16.45
C TYR A 266 0.30 10.43 -17.92
N ALA A 267 -0.54 9.76 -18.73
CA ALA A 267 -0.71 10.09 -20.14
C ALA A 267 -1.50 11.40 -20.41
N ARG A 268 -2.16 12.01 -19.41
CA ARG A 268 -3.08 13.14 -19.63
C ARG A 268 -2.44 14.52 -19.67
N ASN A 269 -1.34 14.78 -18.95
CA ASN A 269 -0.56 16.03 -19.06
C ASN A 269 0.64 16.04 -18.08
N GLU A 270 1.84 16.42 -18.52
CA GLU A 270 2.99 16.67 -17.62
C GLU A 270 2.75 17.82 -16.62
N ASN A 271 1.74 18.67 -16.87
CA ASN A 271 1.41 19.84 -16.05
C ASN A 271 0.35 19.58 -14.96
N GLU A 272 -0.23 18.38 -14.87
CA GLU A 272 -1.28 18.04 -13.89
C GLU A 272 -1.16 16.60 -13.36
N PRO A 273 -0.29 16.37 -12.38
CA PRO A 273 0.03 15.01 -11.91
C PRO A 273 -1.10 14.26 -11.19
N VAL A 274 -0.84 12.96 -10.99
CA VAL A 274 -1.54 11.96 -10.16
C VAL A 274 -1.88 12.48 -8.78
N PHE A 275 -0.97 13.23 -8.14
CA PHE A 275 -1.30 13.93 -6.89
C PHE A 275 -0.85 15.39 -6.94
N GLY A 276 -1.65 16.29 -6.35
CA GLY A 276 -1.31 17.71 -6.28
C GLY A 276 -1.67 18.60 -7.48
N ARG A 277 -2.74 18.26 -8.20
CA ARG A 277 -3.37 19.14 -9.22
C ARG A 277 -3.77 20.47 -8.64
#